data_AF-A0A021WZN2-F1
#
_entry.id   AF-A0A021WZN2-F1
#
_cell.length_a   1.000
_cell.length_b   1.000
_cell.length_c   1.000
_cell.angle_alpha   90.00
_cell.angle_beta   90.00
_cell.angle_gamma   90.00
#
_symmetry.space_group_name_H-M   'P 1'
#
loop_
_entity.id
_entity.type
_entity.pdbx_description
1 polymer ?
#
loop_
_entity_poly.entity_id
_entity_poly.type
_entity_poly.pdbx_seq_one_letter_code
_entity_poly.pdbx_strand_id
1 'polypeptide(L)'
;MPMARQPMPDVGMPFSGNIASVFGAAIRLNPSIHDGAVVFSRKSKYDGYQLSAWSMRIVSALIPDYVEPNVGSAHNSALALSLAPGIDLCAILSQSGTVFFENGTISRPVN
;
A
#
# COMPACT_ATOMS: atom_id res chain seq x y z
N MET A 1 0.48 -11.65 1.42
CA MET A 1 1.04 -12.78 0.63
C MET A 1 1.68 -12.25 -0.65
N PRO A 2 2.92 -12.62 -1.00
CA PRO A 2 3.54 -12.14 -2.24
C PRO A 2 2.89 -12.75 -3.49
N MET A 3 2.72 -11.94 -4.54
CA MET A 3 2.36 -12.39 -5.88
C MET A 3 3.56 -12.17 -6.79
N ALA A 4 4.49 -13.13 -6.79
CA ALA A 4 5.77 -12.99 -7.47
C ALA A 4 5.60 -12.60 -8.95
N ARG A 5 6.30 -11.54 -9.37
CA ARG A 5 6.37 -11.05 -10.75
C ARG A 5 7.81 -11.15 -11.25
N GLN A 6 7.98 -11.38 -12.54
CA GLN A 6 9.28 -11.48 -13.19
C GLN A 6 9.32 -10.55 -14.42
N PRO A 7 10.32 -9.66 -14.54
CA PRO A 7 11.36 -9.35 -13.54
C PRO A 7 10.76 -8.67 -12.29
N MET A 8 11.36 -8.91 -11.12
CA MET A 8 11.01 -8.20 -9.88
C MET A 8 11.91 -6.97 -9.74
N PRO A 9 11.37 -5.74 -9.60
CA PRO A 9 12.17 -4.56 -9.33
C PRO A 9 12.82 -4.61 -7.95
N ASP A 10 13.90 -3.86 -7.80
CA ASP A 10 14.62 -3.77 -6.53
C ASP A 10 13.76 -3.18 -5.40
N VAL A 11 14.13 -3.54 -4.17
CA VAL A 11 13.59 -3.02 -2.91
C VAL A 11 14.69 -2.29 -2.12
N GLY A 12 14.33 -1.66 -1.01
CA GLY A 12 15.25 -0.93 -0.12
C GLY A 12 15.29 0.58 -0.36
N MET A 13 14.62 1.07 -1.40
CA MET A 13 14.52 2.50 -1.68
C MET A 13 13.78 3.23 -0.54
N PRO A 14 14.28 4.37 -0.03
CA PRO A 14 13.59 5.15 0.99
C PRO A 14 12.22 5.63 0.52
N PHE A 15 11.24 5.62 1.42
CA PHE A 15 9.98 6.33 1.22
C PHE A 15 10.26 7.83 1.26
N SER A 16 10.28 8.48 0.09
CA SER A 16 10.64 9.89 -0.04
C SER A 16 9.92 10.56 -1.22
N GLY A 17 10.17 11.85 -1.44
CA GLY A 17 9.58 12.60 -2.56
C GLY A 17 9.93 12.07 -3.96
N ASN A 18 10.90 11.16 -4.10
CA ASN A 18 11.27 10.54 -5.37
C ASN A 18 10.40 9.34 -5.78
N ILE A 19 9.38 8.99 -4.98
CA ILE A 19 8.61 7.76 -5.14
C ILE A 19 7.98 7.62 -6.53
N ALA A 20 7.51 8.72 -7.14
CA ALA A 20 6.93 8.70 -8.48
C ALA A 20 7.95 8.20 -9.54
N SER A 21 9.22 8.59 -9.41
CA SER A 21 10.29 8.13 -10.30
C SER A 21 10.57 6.64 -10.11
N VAL A 22 10.61 6.18 -8.85
CA VAL A 22 10.81 4.77 -8.49
C VAL A 22 9.69 3.90 -9.08
N PHE A 23 8.43 4.28 -8.89
CA PHE A 23 7.28 3.58 -9.48
C PHE A 23 7.33 3.60 -11.00
N GLY A 24 7.65 4.74 -11.61
CA GLY A 24 7.78 4.84 -13.06
C GLY A 24 8.86 3.91 -13.63
N ALA A 25 10.01 3.80 -12.97
CA ALA A 25 11.06 2.86 -13.36
C ALA A 25 10.63 1.40 -13.18
N ALA A 26 10.01 1.08 -12.05
CA ALA A 26 9.51 -0.27 -11.75
C ALA A 26 8.45 -0.74 -12.76
N ILE A 27 7.51 0.13 -13.13
CA ILE A 27 6.46 -0.17 -14.12
C ILE A 27 7.05 -0.33 -15.53
N ARG A 28 8.05 0.48 -15.92
CA ARG A 28 8.75 0.29 -17.19
C ARG A 28 9.50 -1.04 -17.26
N LEU A 29 10.08 -1.48 -16.15
CA LEU A 29 10.75 -2.77 -16.04
C LEU A 29 9.75 -3.94 -16.07
N ASN A 30 8.64 -3.82 -15.33
CA ASN A 30 7.58 -4.80 -15.31
C ASN A 30 6.20 -4.13 -15.20
N PRO A 31 5.42 -4.06 -16.29
CA PRO A 31 4.11 -3.41 -16.28
C PRO A 31 3.11 -4.01 -15.28
N SER A 32 3.26 -5.29 -14.91
CA SER A 32 2.36 -5.96 -13.97
C SER A 32 2.73 -5.77 -12.50
N ILE A 33 3.81 -5.03 -12.18
CA ILE A 33 4.28 -4.91 -10.79
C ILE A 33 3.29 -4.15 -9.87
N HIS A 34 2.45 -3.30 -10.45
CA HIS A 34 1.44 -2.55 -9.72
C HIS A 34 0.22 -3.41 -9.31
N ASP A 35 0.11 -4.66 -9.78
CA ASP A 35 -1.02 -5.53 -9.48
C ASP A 35 -0.82 -6.16 -8.09
N GLY A 36 -1.27 -5.42 -7.08
CA GLY A 36 -1.16 -5.70 -5.66
C GLY A 36 -0.74 -4.47 -4.86
N ALA A 37 -0.60 -4.63 -3.55
CA ALA A 37 -0.09 -3.60 -2.67
C ALA A 37 1.44 -3.49 -2.78
N VAL A 38 1.92 -2.25 -2.63
CA VAL A 38 3.34 -1.96 -2.42
C VAL A 38 3.54 -1.69 -0.93
N VAL A 39 4.55 -2.31 -0.34
CA VAL A 39 4.78 -2.26 1.10
C VAL A 39 6.02 -1.43 1.39
N PHE A 40 5.86 -0.50 2.33
CA PHE A 40 6.95 0.23 2.94
C PHE A 40 7.02 -0.17 4.41
N SER A 41 8.22 -0.51 4.90
CA SER A 41 8.42 -0.90 6.29
C SER A 41 9.65 -0.22 6.89
N ARG A 42 9.68 -0.17 8.21
CA ARG A 42 10.79 0.36 9.02
C ARG A 42 11.16 -0.67 10.08
N LYS A 43 12.41 -0.67 10.53
CA LYS A 43 12.89 -1.60 11.56
C LYS A 43 12.50 -1.17 12.97
N SER A 44 12.48 0.13 13.21
CA SER A 44 12.05 0.74 14.48
C SER A 44 11.29 2.04 14.23
N LYS A 45 10.67 2.58 15.28
CA LYS A 45 9.95 3.86 15.21
C LYS A 45 10.84 5.07 14.88
N TYR A 46 12.16 4.92 15.01
CA TYR A 46 13.15 5.97 14.74
C TYR A 46 13.72 5.90 13.32
N ASP A 47 13.48 4.79 12.61
CA ASP A 47 13.96 4.60 11.25
C ASP A 47 12.97 5.15 10.22
N GLY A 48 13.51 5.60 9.08
CA GLY A 48 12.72 5.90 7.90
C GLY A 48 12.12 4.64 7.27
N TYR A 49 10.98 4.80 6.60
CA TYR A 49 10.40 3.71 5.83
C TYR A 49 11.21 3.43 4.57
N GLN A 50 11.28 2.16 4.19
CA GLN A 50 11.88 1.68 2.96
C GLN A 50 10.91 0.76 2.24
N LEU A 51 10.91 0.85 0.91
CA LEU A 51 10.21 -0.09 0.04
C LEU A 51 10.69 -1.49 0.37
N SER A 52 9.81 -2.39 0.79
CA SER A 52 10.17 -3.74 1.23
C SER A 52 9.53 -4.84 0.41
N ALA A 53 8.41 -4.55 -0.28
CA ALA A 53 7.80 -5.52 -1.18
C ALA A 53 6.94 -4.87 -2.27
N TRP A 54 6.85 -5.57 -3.40
CA TRP A 54 5.98 -5.26 -4.53
C TRP A 54 4.88 -6.33 -4.68
N SER A 55 3.79 -5.98 -5.36
CA SER A 55 2.72 -6.93 -5.76
C SER A 55 2.23 -7.83 -4.61
N MET A 56 1.96 -7.25 -3.45
CA MET A 56 1.49 -7.99 -2.28
C MET A 56 -0.02 -8.12 -2.28
N ARG A 57 -0.53 -9.33 -2.13
CA ARG A 57 -1.94 -9.54 -1.79
C ARG A 57 -2.16 -9.17 -0.33
N ILE A 58 -3.07 -8.23 -0.11
CA ILE A 58 -3.56 -7.88 1.22
C ILE A 58 -4.44 -9.02 1.72
N VAL A 59 -4.14 -9.52 2.91
CA VAL A 59 -4.92 -10.53 3.62
C VAL A 59 -5.00 -10.03 5.06
N SER A 60 -6.21 -9.76 5.54
CA SER A 60 -6.46 -9.40 6.93
C SER A 60 -7.52 -10.36 7.50
N ALA A 61 -7.31 -10.78 8.75
CA ALA A 61 -8.31 -11.54 9.51
C ALA A 61 -9.23 -10.62 10.33
N LEU A 62 -8.95 -9.31 10.33
CA LEU A 62 -9.71 -8.33 11.10
C LEU A 62 -10.90 -7.85 10.30
N ILE A 63 -12.03 -7.69 10.99
CA ILE A 63 -13.30 -7.28 10.40
C ILE A 63 -13.58 -5.85 10.86
N PRO A 64 -13.62 -4.87 9.95
CA PRO A 64 -14.04 -3.52 10.28
C PRO A 64 -15.50 -3.47 10.73
N ASP A 65 -15.81 -2.60 11.68
CA ASP A 65 -17.19 -2.34 12.13
C ASP A 65 -18.06 -1.76 11.02
N TYR A 66 -17.43 -1.09 10.05
CA TYR A 66 -18.08 -0.51 8.89
C TYR A 66 -17.34 -0.91 7.62
N VAL A 67 -18.09 -1.31 6.60
CA VAL A 67 -17.59 -1.54 5.25
C VAL A 67 -18.31 -0.60 4.31
N GLU A 68 -17.56 0.13 3.50
CA GLU A 68 -18.16 1.01 2.50
C GLU A 68 -18.61 0.15 1.31
N PRO A 69 -19.90 0.21 0.90
CA PRO A 69 -20.37 -0.54 -0.25
C PRO A 69 -19.84 0.09 -1.55
N ASN A 70 -19.64 -0.74 -2.58
CA ASN A 70 -19.32 -0.31 -3.96
C ASN A 70 -17.97 0.39 -4.20
N VAL A 71 -16.98 0.23 -3.32
CA VAL A 71 -15.63 0.84 -3.45
C VAL A 71 -14.52 -0.15 -3.86
N GLY A 72 -14.87 -1.40 -4.13
CA GLY A 72 -13.96 -2.45 -4.59
C GLY A 72 -13.19 -3.17 -3.47
N SER A 73 -12.55 -4.29 -3.83
CA SER A 73 -11.90 -5.19 -2.87
C SER A 73 -10.67 -4.58 -2.21
N ALA A 74 -9.89 -3.77 -2.94
CA ALA A 74 -8.69 -3.11 -2.42
C ALA A 74 -9.03 -2.16 -1.25
N HIS A 75 -10.13 -1.43 -1.35
CA HIS A 75 -10.58 -0.50 -0.31
C HIS A 75 -10.92 -1.22 0.99
N ASN A 76 -11.74 -2.25 0.92
CA ASN A 76 -12.15 -3.01 2.10
C ASN A 76 -10.97 -3.79 2.70
N SER A 77 -10.07 -4.26 1.84
CA SER A 77 -8.84 -4.93 2.28
C SER A 77 -7.89 -3.96 2.98
N ALA A 78 -7.74 -2.73 2.48
CA ALA A 78 -6.94 -1.68 3.12
C ALA A 78 -7.53 -1.26 4.48
N LEU A 79 -8.86 -1.10 4.56
CA LEU A 79 -9.54 -0.79 5.82
C LEU A 79 -9.34 -1.91 6.86
N ALA A 80 -9.55 -3.17 6.46
CA ALA A 80 -9.33 -4.32 7.32
C ALA A 80 -7.86 -4.48 7.75
N LEU A 81 -6.90 -4.15 6.87
CA LEU A 81 -5.48 -4.20 7.20
C LEU A 81 -5.08 -3.07 8.15
N SER A 82 -5.70 -1.89 8.05
CA SER A 82 -5.41 -0.73 8.91
C SER A 82 -5.72 -0.97 10.40
N LEU A 83 -6.49 -2.01 10.72
CA LEU A 83 -6.76 -2.44 12.10
C LEU A 83 -5.63 -3.29 12.69
N ALA A 84 -4.71 -3.80 11.86
CA ALA A 84 -3.70 -4.73 12.32
C ALA A 84 -2.62 -4.01 13.15
N PRO A 85 -2.22 -4.58 14.31
CA PRO A 85 -1.10 -4.03 15.07
C PRO A 85 0.17 -3.94 14.21
N GLY A 86 0.83 -2.78 14.22
CA GLY A 86 2.05 -2.54 13.44
C GLY A 86 1.83 -2.06 12.00
N ILE A 87 0.57 -1.87 11.58
CA ILE A 87 0.26 -1.12 10.37
C ILE A 87 0.07 0.35 10.75
N ASP A 88 1.02 1.18 10.33
CA ASP A 88 0.97 2.62 10.59
C ASP A 88 -0.07 3.31 9.68
N LEU A 89 -0.17 2.90 8.40
CA LEU A 89 -1.08 3.50 7.43
C LEU A 89 -1.29 2.56 6.23
N CYS A 90 -2.52 2.51 5.70
CA CYS A 90 -2.78 2.06 4.35
C CYS A 90 -3.28 3.22 3.49
N ALA A 91 -2.95 3.21 2.19
CA ALA A 91 -3.39 4.25 1.27
C ALA A 91 -3.75 3.66 -0.09
N ILE A 92 -4.79 4.21 -0.71
CA ILE A 92 -5.10 3.99 -2.13
C ILE A 92 -4.87 5.30 -2.85
N LEU A 93 -3.99 5.24 -3.87
CA LEU A 93 -3.71 6.36 -4.76
C LEU A 93 -4.43 6.11 -6.08
N SER A 94 -5.23 7.08 -6.51
CA SER A 94 -6.01 7.01 -7.74
C SER A 94 -6.04 8.36 -8.45
N GLN A 95 -6.50 8.39 -9.70
CA GLN A 95 -6.72 9.65 -10.43
C GLN A 95 -7.76 10.54 -9.75
N SER A 96 -8.76 9.94 -9.08
CA SER A 96 -9.79 10.66 -8.32
C SER A 96 -9.31 11.18 -6.96
N GLY A 97 -8.05 10.92 -6.59
CA GLY A 97 -7.46 11.36 -5.34
C GLY A 97 -6.95 10.22 -4.49
N THR A 98 -6.65 10.56 -3.24
CA THR A 98 -6.07 9.66 -2.24
C THR A 98 -7.09 9.30 -1.18
N VAL A 99 -7.09 8.04 -0.77
CA VAL A 99 -7.86 7.57 0.39
C VAL A 99 -6.88 6.98 1.39
N PHE A 100 -6.97 7.42 2.64
CA PHE A 100 -6.16 6.93 3.75
C PHE A 100 -6.98 6.08 4.70
N PHE A 101 -6.34 5.04 5.24
CA PHE A 101 -6.93 4.10 6.17
C PHE A 101 -5.98 3.94 7.37
N GLU A 102 -6.42 4.38 8.54
CA GLU A 102 -5.64 4.36 9.76
C GLU A 102 -6.53 3.91 10.92
N ASN A 103 -6.11 2.86 11.63
CA ASN A 103 -6.81 2.34 12.79
C ASN A 103 -8.32 2.12 12.55
N GLY A 104 -8.69 1.55 11.39
CA GLY A 104 -10.09 1.31 11.02
C GLY A 104 -10.88 2.56 10.60
N THR A 105 -10.23 3.71 10.45
CA THR A 105 -10.87 4.96 10.02
C THR A 105 -10.48 5.31 8.59
N ILE A 106 -11.42 5.87 7.83
CA ILE A 106 -11.21 6.32 6.45
C ILE A 106 -11.11 7.84 6.43
N SER A 107 -10.10 8.39 5.77
CA SER A 107 -10.03 9.83 5.46
C SER A 107 -9.70 10.08 3.99
N ARG A 108 -10.26 11.17 3.46
CA ARG A 108 -10.10 11.59 2.07
C ARG A 108 -9.62 13.05 2.08
N PRO A 109 -8.32 13.30 1.95
CA PRO A 109 -7.82 14.66 1.84
C PRO A 109 -8.46 15.31 0.62
N VAL A 110 -9.00 16.51 0.82
CA VAL A 110 -9.40 17.36 -0.29
C VAL A 110 -8.10 17.96 -0.84
N ASN A 111 -7.77 17.66 -2.09
CA ASN A 111 -6.65 18.31 -2.80
C ASN A 111 -6.90 19.81 -2.94
#